data_AF-A0A6G6IUS8-F1
#
_entry.id   AF-A0A6G6IUS8-F1
#
_cell.length_a   1.000
_cell.length_b   1.000
_cell.length_c   1.000
_cell.angle_alpha   90.00
_cell.angle_beta   90.00
_cell.angle_gamma   90.00
#
_symmetry.space_group_name_H-M   'P 1'
#
loop_
_entity.id
_entity.type
_entity.pdbx_description
1 polymer ?
#
loop_
_entity_poly.entity_id
_entity_poly.type
_entity_poly.pdbx_seq_one_letter_code
_entity_poly.pdbx_strand_id
1 'polypeptide(L)'
;MSCTITYMTSQAPGAEDRALTRGTLPRRPVGWLASVWMLAPNGEKTTHSFNVPSCMAADLVPAIGERIDALAAENGNTCTQFGWSASAHGTRKPRKRGTR
;
A
#
# COMPACT_ATOMS: atom_id res chain seq x y z
N MET A 1 -1.19 5.19 17.77
CA MET A 1 -1.40 3.87 17.15
C MET A 1 -0.88 3.96 15.73
N SER A 2 0.07 3.09 15.37
CA SER A 2 0.52 2.87 13.99
C SER A 2 0.05 1.49 13.55
N CYS A 3 -0.48 1.41 12.33
CA CYS A 3 -0.81 0.14 11.70
C CYS A 3 0.01 0.05 10.42
N THR A 4 0.66 -1.09 10.20
CA THR A 4 1.43 -1.34 8.98
C THR A 4 0.88 -2.59 8.33
N ILE A 5 0.33 -2.43 7.15
CA ILE A 5 -0.14 -3.53 6.30
C ILE A 5 0.93 -3.74 5.26
N THR A 6 1.51 -4.92 5.24
CA THR A 6 2.51 -5.30 4.24
C THR A 6 1.91 -6.38 3.37
N TYR A 7 1.98 -6.18 2.07
CA TYR A 7 1.53 -7.12 1.07
C TYR A 7 2.73 -7.50 0.22
N MET A 8 3.12 -8.77 0.25
CA MET A 8 4.19 -9.28 -0.60
C MET A 8 3.60 -10.32 -1.52
N THR A 9 3.55 -10.00 -2.80
CA THR A 9 3.11 -10.88 -3.87
C THR A 9 4.36 -11.33 -4.60
N SER A 10 5.14 -12.11 -3.85
CA SER A 10 6.41 -12.68 -4.30
C SER A 10 6.37 -14.21 -4.32
N GLN A 11 5.20 -14.82 -4.14
CA GLN A 11 5.12 -16.26 -4.07
C GLN A 11 4.70 -16.85 -5.42
N ALA A 12 5.34 -17.98 -5.75
CA ALA A 12 5.12 -18.76 -6.96
C ALA A 12 3.61 -19.02 -7.20
N PRO A 13 3.18 -19.21 -8.47
CA PRO A 13 1.79 -19.51 -8.79
C PRO A 13 1.28 -20.69 -7.93
N GLY A 14 0.26 -20.41 -7.09
CA GLY A 14 -0.34 -21.39 -6.17
C GLY A 14 -0.17 -21.09 -4.67
N ALA A 15 0.60 -20.09 -4.28
CA ALA A 15 0.64 -19.62 -2.90
C ALA A 15 -0.46 -18.58 -2.64
N GLU A 16 -1.26 -18.76 -1.60
CA GLU A 16 -2.29 -17.80 -1.22
C GLU A 16 -1.66 -16.43 -0.92
N ASP A 17 -2.04 -15.44 -1.72
CA ASP A 17 -1.73 -14.02 -1.60
C ASP A 17 -2.23 -13.45 -0.26
N ARG A 18 -1.46 -13.67 0.81
CA ARG A 18 -1.84 -13.25 2.16
C ARG A 18 -1.18 -11.93 2.53
N ALA A 19 -1.99 -10.88 2.59
CA ALA A 19 -1.63 -9.61 3.20
C ALA A 19 -1.17 -9.83 4.66
N LEU A 20 0.09 -9.55 4.96
CA LEU A 20 0.61 -9.57 6.33
C LEU A 20 0.26 -8.25 7.01
N THR A 21 -0.80 -8.29 7.81
CA THR A 21 -1.21 -7.15 8.64
C THR A 21 -0.45 -7.17 9.95
N ARG A 22 0.30 -6.10 10.26
CA ARG A 22 1.01 -5.92 11.53
C ARG A 22 0.42 -4.74 12.31
N GLY A 23 -0.10 -5.03 13.50
CA GLY A 23 -0.68 -4.05 14.43
C GLY A 23 -2.20 -4.01 14.43
N THR A 24 -2.77 -3.02 15.13
CA THR A 24 -4.23 -2.87 15.24
C THR A 24 -4.78 -2.15 14.01
N LEU A 25 -5.61 -2.86 13.23
CA LEU A 25 -6.33 -2.26 12.11
C LEU A 25 -7.19 -1.08 12.60
N PRO A 26 -7.07 0.10 11.97
CA PRO A 26 -7.89 1.25 12.34
C PRO A 26 -9.35 0.96 12.01
N ARG A 27 -10.25 1.23 12.98
CA ARG A 27 -11.72 1.10 12.82
C ARG A 27 -12.37 2.28 12.08
N ARG A 28 -11.57 3.21 11.59
CA ARG A 28 -12.00 4.45 10.93
C ARG A 28 -11.11 4.71 9.72
N PRO A 29 -11.61 5.41 8.69
CA PRO A 29 -10.80 5.79 7.56
C PRO A 29 -9.64 6.69 8.03
N VAL A 30 -8.43 6.37 7.59
CA VAL A 30 -7.21 7.12 7.92
C VAL A 30 -6.40 7.38 6.65
N GLY A 31 -5.45 8.32 6.73
CA GLY A 31 -4.47 8.49 5.67
C GLY A 31 -3.40 7.40 5.75
N TRP A 32 -3.12 6.75 4.64
CA TRP A 32 -2.10 5.73 4.52
C TRP A 32 -0.97 6.22 3.62
N LEU A 33 0.26 6.03 4.07
CA LEU A 33 1.42 6.16 3.19
C LEU A 33 1.71 4.78 2.61
N ALA A 34 1.41 4.60 1.33
CA ALA A 34 1.67 3.38 0.58
C ALA A 34 3.01 3.50 -0.16
N SER A 35 3.81 2.44 -0.11
CA SER A 35 5.06 2.29 -0.84
C SER A 35 5.01 0.96 -1.58
N VAL A 36 4.82 1.05 -2.90
CA VAL A 36 4.86 -0.07 -3.83
C VAL A 36 6.28 -0.21 -4.35
N TRP A 37 6.77 -1.43 -4.49
CA TRP A 37 8.01 -1.74 -5.17
C TRP A 37 7.78 -2.85 -6.18
N MET A 38 8.45 -2.74 -7.31
CA MET A 38 8.43 -3.70 -8.40
C MET A 38 9.85 -4.09 -8.73
N LEU A 39 10.06 -5.37 -9.05
CA LEU A 39 11.31 -5.90 -9.54
C LEU A 39 11.16 -6.19 -11.03
N ALA A 40 11.97 -5.55 -11.85
CA ALA A 40 12.11 -5.87 -13.26
C ALA A 40 13.01 -7.12 -13.44
N PRO A 41 12.88 -7.83 -14.58
CA PRO A 41 13.63 -9.07 -14.86
C PRO A 41 15.14 -8.82 -15.02
N ASN A 42 15.53 -7.57 -15.29
CA ASN A 42 16.91 -7.12 -15.27
C ASN A 42 17.49 -6.96 -13.85
N GLY A 43 16.69 -7.20 -12.80
CA GLY A 43 17.05 -7.03 -11.39
C GLY A 43 16.85 -5.61 -10.86
N GLU A 44 16.34 -4.69 -11.68
CA GLU A 44 16.11 -3.31 -11.27
C GLU A 44 14.87 -3.22 -10.38
N LYS A 45 15.02 -2.59 -9.21
CA LYS A 45 13.93 -2.40 -8.25
C LYS A 45 13.43 -0.97 -8.31
N THR A 46 12.21 -0.79 -8.79
CA THR A 46 11.55 0.51 -8.83
C THR A 46 10.62 0.63 -7.63
N THR A 47 10.73 1.71 -6.85
CA THR A 47 9.87 1.95 -5.67
C THR A 47 9.07 3.23 -5.87
N HIS A 48 7.75 3.13 -5.78
CA HIS A 48 6.81 4.24 -5.89
C HIS A 48 6.07 4.40 -4.57
N SER A 49 6.14 5.59 -3.98
CA SER A 49 5.39 5.91 -2.77
C SER A 49 4.31 6.94 -3.06
N PHE A 50 3.12 6.73 -2.53
CA PHE A 50 1.98 7.63 -2.67
C PHE A 50 1.11 7.63 -1.41
N ASN A 51 0.29 8.67 -1.27
CA ASN A 51 -0.61 8.81 -0.13
C ASN A 51 -2.03 8.40 -0.55
N VAL A 52 -2.66 7.53 0.25
CA VAL A 52 -4.06 7.13 0.11
C VAL A 52 -4.86 7.79 1.24
N PRO A 53 -5.53 8.93 0.98
CA PRO A 53 -6.27 9.63 2.01
C PRO A 53 -7.58 8.92 2.36
N SER A 54 -7.95 8.95 3.64
CA SER A 54 -9.29 8.57 4.13
C SER A 54 -9.79 7.20 3.68
N CYS A 55 -8.93 6.17 3.77
CA CYS A 55 -9.24 4.80 3.33
C CYS A 55 -9.26 3.83 4.52
N MET A 56 -10.14 2.83 4.49
CA MET A 56 -10.10 1.72 5.45
C MET A 56 -9.02 0.71 5.06
N ALA A 57 -8.57 -0.09 6.04
CA ALA A 57 -7.64 -1.17 5.77
C ALA A 57 -8.14 -2.21 4.75
N ALA A 58 -9.46 -2.48 4.75
CA ALA A 58 -10.09 -3.41 3.81
C ALA A 58 -10.05 -2.88 2.37
N ASP A 59 -10.12 -1.56 2.19
CA ASP A 59 -10.18 -0.90 0.88
C ASP A 59 -8.79 -0.61 0.30
N LEU A 60 -7.72 -0.76 1.10
CA LEU A 60 -6.34 -0.55 0.65
C LEU A 60 -5.88 -1.57 -0.37
N VAL A 61 -6.24 -2.85 -0.17
CA VAL A 61 -5.83 -3.93 -1.07
C VAL A 61 -6.33 -3.66 -2.49
N PRO A 62 -7.63 -3.40 -2.73
CA PRO A 62 -8.09 -3.05 -4.08
C PRO A 62 -7.53 -1.72 -4.57
N ALA A 63 -7.46 -0.67 -3.73
CA ALA A 63 -6.97 0.65 -4.16
C ALA A 63 -5.49 0.65 -4.58
N ILE A 64 -4.65 -0.12 -3.88
CA ILE A 64 -3.24 -0.27 -4.24
C ILE A 64 -3.08 -1.26 -5.39
N GLY A 65 -3.92 -2.29 -5.47
CA GLY A 65 -3.99 -3.23 -6.59
C GLY A 65 -4.17 -2.52 -7.93
N GLU A 66 -5.19 -1.66 -8.05
CA GLU A 66 -5.40 -0.85 -9.27
C GLU A 66 -4.19 0.01 -9.64
N ARG A 67 -3.47 0.53 -8.63
CA ARG A 67 -2.28 1.34 -8.85
C ARG A 67 -1.10 0.50 -9.32
N ILE A 68 -0.96 -0.73 -8.81
CA ILE A 68 0.03 -1.69 -9.26
C ILE A 68 -0.26 -2.10 -10.70
N ASP A 69 -1.51 -2.37 -11.05
CA ASP A 69 -1.88 -2.72 -12.42
C ASP A 69 -1.57 -1.58 -13.41
N ALA A 70 -1.85 -0.33 -13.03
CA ALA A 70 -1.47 0.84 -13.81
C ALA A 70 0.06 0.96 -13.96
N LEU A 71 0.81 0.79 -12.86
CA LEU A 71 2.27 0.82 -12.87
C LEU A 71 2.87 -0.34 -13.68
N ALA A 72 2.26 -1.52 -13.65
CA ALA A 72 2.67 -2.66 -14.45
C ALA A 72 2.44 -2.37 -15.94
N ALA A 73 1.28 -1.80 -16.30
CA ALA A 73 1.00 -1.38 -17.67
C ALA A 73 1.96 -0.30 -18.18
N GLU A 74 2.29 0.70 -17.36
CA GLU A 74 3.29 1.74 -17.67
C GLU A 74 4.69 1.15 -17.90
N ASN A 75 5.07 0.10 -17.16
CA ASN A 75 6.35 -0.60 -17.31
C ASN A 75 6.32 -1.76 -18.34
N GLY A 76 5.31 -1.79 -19.21
CA GLY A 76 5.19 -2.78 -20.28
C GLY A 76 4.91 -4.21 -19.80
N ASN A 77 4.36 -4.34 -18.59
CA ASN A 77 4.04 -5.61 -17.91
C ASN A 77 5.24 -6.56 -17.77
N THR A 78 6.45 -5.99 -17.68
CA THR A 78 7.69 -6.77 -17.64
C THR A 78 8.09 -7.19 -16.23
N CYS A 79 7.48 -6.63 -15.18
CA CYS A 79 7.86 -6.87 -13.78
C CYS A 79 7.67 -8.34 -13.38
N THR A 80 8.69 -8.93 -12.75
CA THR A 80 8.66 -10.34 -12.29
C THR A 80 8.09 -10.48 -10.89
N GLN A 81 8.25 -9.45 -10.06
CA GLN A 81 7.76 -9.43 -8.68
C GLN A 81 7.26 -8.04 -8.33
N PHE A 82 6.27 -8.00 -7.46
CA PHE A 82 5.72 -6.77 -6.91
C PHE A 82 5.42 -6.96 -5.42
N GLY A 83 5.35 -5.85 -4.71
CA GLY A 83 4.98 -5.83 -3.31
C GLY A 83 4.71 -4.41 -2.87
N TRP A 84 3.97 -4.27 -1.79
CA TRP A 84 3.66 -2.96 -1.24
C TRP A 84 3.60 -2.99 0.27
N SER A 85 3.90 -1.87 0.88
CA SER A 85 3.66 -1.65 2.30
C SER A 85 2.88 -0.37 2.49
N ALA A 86 1.81 -0.41 3.26
CA ALA A 86 1.08 0.77 3.67
C ALA A 86 1.21 0.96 5.16
N SER A 87 1.57 2.17 5.57
CA SER A 87 1.65 2.54 6.97
C SER A 87 0.67 3.67 7.26
N ALA A 88 -0.27 3.41 8.16
CA ALA A 88 -1.10 4.44 8.77
C ALA A 88 -0.35 4.98 9.98
N HIS A 89 0.21 6.18 9.84
CA HIS A 89 0.45 7.01 11.00
C HIS A 89 -0.83 7.78 11.26
N GLY A 90 -1.35 7.71 12.49
CA GLY A 90 -2.49 8.53 12.87
C GLY A 90 -2.16 9.99 12.60
N THR A 91 -2.61 10.51 11.47
CA THR A 91 -2.54 11.93 11.17
C THR A 91 -3.32 12.60 12.28
N ARG A 92 -2.62 13.38 13.11
CA ARG A 92 -3.27 14.22 14.11
C ARG A 92 -4.36 14.97 13.36
N LYS A 93 -5.63 14.76 13.76
CA LYS A 93 -6.76 15.60 13.35
C LYS A 93 -6.25 17.03 13.27
N PRO A 94 -6.43 17.77 12.16
CA PRO A 94 -6.19 19.20 12.20
C PRO A 94 -7.05 19.72 13.34
N ARG A 95 -6.40 20.24 14.40
CA ARG A 95 -7.11 20.92 15.49
C ARG A 95 -7.82 22.06 14.78
N LYS A 96 -9.15 21.94 14.56
CA LYS A 96 -9.99 23.09 14.26
C LYS A 96 -9.69 24.08 15.37
N ARG A 97 -8.89 25.09 15.05
CA ARG A 97 -8.63 26.23 15.94
C ARG A 97 -10.00 26.88 16.04
N GLY A 98 -10.69 26.62 17.16
CA GLY A 98 -11.95 27.27 17.46
C GLY A 98 -11.66 28.76 17.52
N THR A 99 -12.03 29.47 16.46
CA THR A 99 -12.22 30.91 16.48
C THR A 99 -13.41 31.14 17.40
N ARG A 100 -13.10 31.60 18.61
CA ARG A 100 -14.07 32.22 19.51
C ARG A 100 -14.06 33.71 19.26
#